data_AF-A0A6L7A5I0-F1
#
_entry.id   AF-A0A6L7A5I0-F1
#
_cell.length_a   1.000
_cell.length_b   1.000
_cell.length_c   1.000
_cell.angle_alpha   90.00
_cell.angle_beta   90.00
_cell.angle_gamma   90.00
#
_symmetry.space_group_name_H-M   'P 1'
#
loop_
_entity.id
_entity.type
_entity.pdbx_description
1 polymer ?
#
loop_
_entity_poly.entity_id
_entity_poly.type
_entity_poly.pdbx_seq_one_letter_code
_entity_poly.pdbx_strand_id
1 'polypeptide(L)'
;RDFRNVFCNRLFLFGAATISLSYIPMMSWVAVSPVILIDAGGLTTSQFAWTQVPVFGAVIVANAIVARFVKDPTESRFIWRAVPIQLVGLALLIIGNLLSPHVWLWSVLGTSLYAFGIGLIFPTLFRFTLFSNNLPKGTVSASLNMVILMVMSVSVEIGRWLWFNGGRLPFHLLAVVAGVIVVFTLAGLLNRVRQHQAAELAEER
;
A
#
# COMPACT_ATOMS: atom_id res chain seq x y z
N ARG A 1 -15.40 -19.52 15.37
CA ARG A 1 -16.42 -19.57 14.29
C ARG A 1 -16.46 -18.27 13.51
N ASP A 2 -16.48 -17.13 14.20
CA ASP A 2 -16.59 -15.81 13.55
C ASP A 2 -15.38 -15.43 12.69
N PHE A 3 -14.15 -15.67 13.16
CA PHE A 3 -12.94 -15.48 12.34
C PHE A 3 -12.99 -16.28 11.04
N ARG A 4 -13.39 -17.56 11.09
CA ARG A 4 -13.56 -18.41 9.90
C ARG A 4 -14.57 -17.78 8.93
N ASN A 5 -15.69 -17.26 9.44
CA ASN A 5 -16.71 -16.62 8.62
C ASN A 5 -16.20 -15.33 7.95
N VAL A 6 -15.36 -14.54 8.64
CA VAL A 6 -14.68 -13.37 8.05
C VAL A 6 -13.83 -13.80 6.84
N PHE A 7 -13.00 -14.83 7.00
CA PHE A 7 -12.13 -15.32 5.93
C PHE A 7 -12.87 -16.06 4.79
N CYS A 8 -14.11 -16.50 4.99
CA CYS A 8 -14.94 -17.02 3.90
C CYS A 8 -15.50 -15.92 2.99
N ASN A 9 -15.52 -14.67 3.44
CA ASN A 9 -16.06 -13.56 2.66
C ASN A 9 -15.05 -13.10 1.60
N ARG A 10 -15.41 -13.24 0.32
CA ARG A 10 -14.52 -12.87 -0.80
C ARG A 10 -14.23 -11.37 -0.87
N LEU A 11 -15.18 -10.51 -0.50
CA LEU A 11 -14.97 -9.07 -0.45
C LEU A 11 -13.93 -8.72 0.63
N PHE A 12 -14.04 -9.35 1.81
CA PHE A 12 -13.03 -9.24 2.86
C PHE A 12 -11.65 -9.70 2.38
N LEU A 13 -11.56 -10.88 1.75
CA LEU A 13 -10.27 -11.43 1.30
C LEU A 13 -9.56 -10.53 0.30
N PHE A 14 -10.28 -10.02 -0.72
CA PHE A 14 -9.69 -9.09 -1.69
C PHE A 14 -9.36 -7.73 -1.06
N GLY A 15 -10.17 -7.27 -0.11
CA GLY A 15 -9.92 -6.06 0.67
C GLY A 15 -8.65 -6.16 1.50
N ALA A 16 -8.56 -7.20 2.34
CA ALA A 16 -7.40 -7.51 3.16
C ALA A 16 -6.14 -7.73 2.31
N ALA A 17 -6.23 -8.49 1.21
CA ALA A 17 -5.10 -8.67 0.31
C ALA A 17 -4.62 -7.34 -0.29
N THR A 18 -5.53 -6.52 -0.82
CA THR A 18 -5.17 -5.23 -1.44
C THR A 18 -4.50 -4.30 -0.42
N ILE A 19 -5.07 -4.18 0.78
CA ILE A 19 -4.54 -3.33 1.84
C ILE A 19 -3.16 -3.84 2.29
N SER A 20 -3.05 -5.12 2.63
CA SER A 20 -1.82 -5.69 3.16
C SER A 20 -0.69 -5.71 2.13
N LEU A 21 -0.97 -6.04 0.87
CA LEU A 21 0.04 -6.01 -0.20
C LEU A 21 0.50 -4.57 -0.50
N SER A 22 -0.39 -3.59 -0.36
CA SER A 22 -0.04 -2.17 -0.52
C SER A 22 0.97 -1.68 0.52
N TYR A 23 1.06 -2.34 1.68
CA TYR A 23 2.03 -2.04 2.72
C TYR A 23 3.43 -2.59 2.43
N ILE A 24 3.58 -3.58 1.54
CA ILE A 24 4.88 -4.21 1.28
C ILE A 24 5.95 -3.17 0.91
N PRO A 25 5.76 -2.28 -0.08
CA PRO A 25 6.79 -1.31 -0.45
C PRO A 25 7.15 -0.36 0.69
N MET A 26 6.15 0.05 1.49
CA MET A 26 6.36 0.98 2.60
C MET A 26 7.09 0.33 3.76
N MET A 27 6.71 -0.88 4.17
CA MET A 27 7.35 -1.54 5.30
C MET A 27 8.76 -2.04 4.97
N SER A 28 8.96 -2.52 3.75
CA SER A 28 10.31 -2.88 3.30
C SER A 28 11.21 -1.64 3.14
N TRP A 29 10.68 -0.48 2.72
CA TRP A 29 11.38 0.80 2.80
C TRP A 29 11.75 1.16 4.24
N VAL A 30 10.80 1.14 5.18
CA VAL A 30 11.07 1.48 6.58
C VAL A 30 12.18 0.61 7.18
N ALA A 31 12.17 -0.68 6.89
CA ALA A 31 13.16 -1.62 7.42
C ALA A 31 14.57 -1.47 6.84
N VAL A 32 14.67 -1.13 5.55
CA VAL A 32 15.94 -1.23 4.80
C VAL A 32 16.50 0.16 4.46
N SER A 33 15.68 1.21 4.44
CA SER A 33 16.10 2.58 4.09
C SER A 33 17.30 3.12 4.87
N PRO A 34 17.52 2.85 6.18
CA PRO A 34 18.73 3.28 6.85
C PRO A 34 19.98 2.63 6.25
N VAL A 35 19.92 1.34 5.91
CA VAL A 35 21.02 0.62 5.28
C VAL A 35 21.29 1.15 3.87
N ILE A 36 20.24 1.50 3.13
CA ILE A 36 20.35 2.05 1.77
C ILE A 36 20.99 3.43 1.79
N LEU A 37 20.51 4.30 2.69
CA LEU A 37 20.82 5.72 2.67
C LEU A 37 22.04 6.09 3.50
N ILE A 38 22.20 5.48 4.69
CA ILE A 38 23.32 5.75 5.59
C ILE A 38 24.50 4.85 5.21
N ASP A 39 24.33 3.53 5.31
CA ASP A 39 25.47 2.60 5.15
C ASP A 39 25.98 2.57 3.70
N ALA A 40 25.08 2.45 2.72
CA ALA A 40 25.46 2.41 1.32
C ALA A 40 25.50 3.79 0.64
N GLY A 41 24.66 4.73 1.09
CA GLY A 41 24.52 6.07 0.51
C GLY A 41 25.40 7.14 1.16
N GLY A 42 26.00 6.86 2.31
CA GLY A 42 26.88 7.78 3.04
C GLY A 42 26.16 8.96 3.70
N LEU A 43 24.82 8.93 3.83
CA LEU A 43 24.08 10.02 4.48
C LEU A 43 24.34 10.02 5.98
N THR A 44 24.39 11.23 6.54
CA THR A 44 24.29 11.40 7.99
C THR A 44 22.88 11.06 8.48
N THR A 45 22.74 10.73 9.76
CA THR A 45 21.44 10.47 10.40
C THR A 45 20.45 11.63 10.24
N SER A 46 20.94 12.87 10.24
CA SER A 46 20.11 14.07 10.03
C SER A 46 19.58 14.15 8.60
N GLN A 47 20.44 13.94 7.60
CA GLN A 47 20.02 13.90 6.19
C GLN A 47 19.02 12.77 5.96
N PHE A 48 19.28 11.59 6.52
CA PHE A 48 18.36 10.47 6.49
C PHE A 48 16.98 10.86 7.05
N ALA A 49 16.90 11.50 8.22
CA ALA A 49 15.63 11.95 8.79
C ALA A 49 14.84 12.87 7.84
N TRP A 50 15.54 13.81 7.18
CA TRP A 50 14.92 14.68 6.18
C TRP A 50 14.38 13.93 4.96
N THR A 51 15.00 12.82 4.55
CA THR A 51 14.46 12.00 3.46
C THR A 51 13.15 11.28 3.81
N GLN A 52 12.85 11.08 5.09
CA GLN A 52 11.61 10.43 5.52
C GLN A 52 10.42 11.39 5.53
N VAL A 53 10.67 12.70 5.67
CA VAL A 53 9.65 13.75 5.64
C VAL A 53 8.80 13.71 4.36
N PRO A 54 9.36 13.68 3.13
CA PRO A 54 8.53 13.59 1.93
C PRO A 54 7.78 12.26 1.84
N VAL A 55 8.36 11.15 2.29
CA VAL A 55 7.76 9.81 2.21
C VAL A 55 6.50 9.70 3.08
N PHE A 56 6.60 10.05 4.37
CA PHE A 56 5.45 10.00 5.27
C PHE A 56 4.55 11.23 5.15
N GLY A 57 5.13 12.40 4.85
CA GLY A 57 4.40 13.61 4.57
C GLY A 57 3.46 13.45 3.38
N ALA A 58 3.86 12.71 2.34
CA ALA A 58 3.00 12.35 1.22
C ALA A 58 1.70 11.64 1.65
N VAL A 59 1.78 10.70 2.60
CA VAL A 59 0.59 10.01 3.13
C VAL A 59 -0.32 10.98 3.88
N ILE A 60 0.25 11.85 4.70
CA ILE A 60 -0.50 12.85 5.48
C ILE A 60 -1.22 13.81 4.53
N VAL A 61 -0.51 14.36 3.55
CA VAL A 61 -1.06 15.28 2.56
C VAL A 61 -2.15 14.60 1.74
N ALA A 62 -1.94 13.37 1.28
CA ALA A 62 -2.95 12.60 0.55
C ALA A 62 -4.23 12.42 1.36
N ASN A 63 -4.12 11.99 2.62
CA ASN A 63 -5.28 11.82 3.52
C ASN A 63 -5.98 13.16 3.78
N ALA A 64 -5.23 14.25 3.98
CA ALA A 64 -5.79 15.58 4.16
C ALA A 64 -6.54 16.07 2.91
N ILE A 65 -6.02 15.79 1.71
CA ILE A 65 -6.68 16.11 0.44
C ILE A 65 -8.01 15.36 0.34
N VAL A 66 -8.01 14.06 0.63
CA VAL A 66 -9.23 13.23 0.62
C VAL A 66 -10.27 13.79 1.57
N ALA A 67 -9.86 14.09 2.82
CA ALA A 67 -10.77 14.58 3.85
C ALA A 67 -11.37 15.97 3.54
N ARG A 68 -10.64 16.84 2.80
CA ARG A 68 -11.06 18.23 2.57
C ARG A 68 -11.68 18.48 1.20
N PHE A 69 -11.24 17.79 0.16
CA PHE A 69 -11.55 18.15 -1.23
C PHE A 69 -12.25 17.06 -2.02
N VAL A 70 -12.23 15.80 -1.57
CA VAL A 70 -12.86 14.69 -2.32
C VAL A 70 -14.28 14.48 -1.83
N LYS A 71 -15.25 14.80 -2.68
CA LYS A 71 -16.69 14.70 -2.36
C LYS A 71 -17.13 13.25 -2.12
N ASP A 72 -16.72 12.35 -3.01
CA ASP A 72 -17.02 10.92 -2.90
C ASP A 72 -15.75 10.09 -3.10
N PRO A 73 -15.02 9.76 -2.02
CA PRO A 73 -13.83 8.94 -2.10
C PRO A 73 -14.13 7.45 -2.32
N THR A 74 -15.42 7.04 -2.32
CA THR A 74 -15.85 5.67 -2.58
C THR A 74 -16.10 5.40 -4.06
N GLU A 75 -16.13 6.44 -4.89
CA GLU A 75 -16.30 6.30 -6.33
C GLU A 75 -15.15 5.48 -6.94
N SER A 76 -15.50 4.41 -7.67
CA SER A 76 -14.51 3.54 -8.32
C SER A 76 -13.56 4.31 -9.25
N ARG A 77 -14.05 5.37 -9.91
CA ARG A 77 -13.23 6.24 -10.77
C ARG A 77 -12.15 6.99 -10.00
N PHE A 78 -12.47 7.48 -8.80
CA PHE A 78 -11.49 8.15 -7.94
C PHE A 78 -10.36 7.17 -7.55
N ILE A 79 -10.73 5.96 -7.14
CA ILE A 79 -9.78 4.93 -6.73
C ILE A 79 -8.86 4.53 -7.90
N TRP A 80 -9.42 4.33 -9.09
CA TRP A 80 -8.63 4.03 -10.30
C TRP A 80 -7.71 5.17 -10.73
N ARG A 81 -8.06 6.44 -10.45
CA ARG A 81 -7.18 7.59 -10.75
C ARG A 81 -5.96 7.66 -9.84
N ALA A 82 -6.01 7.08 -8.64
CA ALA A 82 -4.85 7.01 -7.76
C ALA A 82 -3.83 5.94 -8.18
N VAL A 83 -4.26 4.90 -8.91
CA VAL A 83 -3.38 3.79 -9.34
C VAL A 83 -2.24 4.27 -10.25
N PRO A 84 -2.46 5.08 -11.31
CA PRO A 84 -1.37 5.62 -12.11
C PRO A 84 -0.33 6.38 -11.27
N ILE A 85 -0.75 7.11 -10.24
CA ILE A 85 0.18 7.84 -9.37
C ILE A 85 1.11 6.86 -8.64
N GLN A 86 0.55 5.77 -8.11
CA GLN A 86 1.33 4.71 -7.45
C GLN A 86 2.32 4.06 -8.44
N LEU A 87 1.86 3.71 -9.64
CA LEU A 87 2.68 3.06 -10.66
C LEU A 87 3.79 3.98 -11.18
N VAL A 88 3.53 5.28 -11.33
CA VAL A 88 4.56 6.27 -11.68
C VAL A 88 5.61 6.35 -10.58
N GLY A 89 5.21 6.31 -9.30
CA GLY A 89 6.15 6.25 -8.18
C GLY A 89 7.07 5.04 -8.24
N LEU A 90 6.49 3.85 -8.48
CA LEU A 90 7.25 2.61 -8.61
C LEU A 90 8.15 2.58 -9.86
N ALA A 91 7.66 3.13 -10.98
CA ALA A 91 8.43 3.26 -12.22
C ALA A 91 9.62 4.20 -12.04
N LEU A 92 9.41 5.37 -11.43
CA LEU A 92 10.46 6.34 -11.13
C LEU A 92 11.51 5.74 -10.20
N LEU A 93 11.08 4.98 -9.20
CA LEU A 93 11.96 4.24 -8.30
C LEU A 93 12.82 3.22 -9.05
N ILE A 94 12.25 2.33 -9.87
CA ILE A 94 13.03 1.27 -10.53
C ILE A 94 13.90 1.82 -11.67
N ILE A 95 13.36 2.72 -12.51
CA ILE A 95 14.09 3.33 -13.63
C ILE A 95 15.24 4.19 -13.10
N GLY A 96 15.00 5.00 -12.07
CA GLY A 96 16.06 5.80 -11.46
C GLY A 96 17.18 4.94 -10.87
N ASN A 97 16.84 3.80 -10.27
CA ASN A 97 17.83 2.85 -9.75
C ASN A 97 18.58 2.06 -10.84
N LEU A 98 18.03 1.97 -12.05
CA LEU A 98 18.69 1.38 -13.22
C LEU A 98 19.62 2.38 -13.91
N LEU A 99 19.16 3.62 -14.11
CA LEU A 99 19.87 4.66 -14.86
C LEU A 99 20.91 5.40 -14.03
N SER A 100 20.62 5.67 -12.75
CA SER A 100 21.50 6.42 -11.85
C SER A 100 21.62 5.74 -10.48
N PRO A 101 22.32 4.59 -10.43
CA PRO A 101 22.58 3.79 -9.23
C PRO A 101 22.93 4.55 -7.95
N HIS A 102 23.75 5.59 -8.07
CA HIS A 102 24.30 6.34 -6.94
C HIS A 102 23.34 7.41 -6.41
N VAL A 103 22.26 7.71 -7.14
CA VAL A 103 21.32 8.77 -6.80
C VAL A 103 20.15 8.17 -6.01
N TRP A 104 20.33 8.09 -4.70
CA TRP A 104 19.33 7.60 -3.75
C TRP A 104 18.02 8.39 -3.76
N LEU A 105 18.04 9.63 -4.27
CA LEU A 105 16.88 10.50 -4.37
C LEU A 105 15.74 9.86 -5.19
N TRP A 106 16.07 9.03 -6.19
CA TRP A 106 15.06 8.31 -6.98
C TRP A 106 14.23 7.35 -6.12
N SER A 107 14.85 6.66 -5.18
CA SER A 107 14.14 5.76 -4.25
C SER A 107 13.24 6.55 -3.30
N VAL A 108 13.70 7.70 -2.80
CA VAL A 108 12.91 8.57 -1.92
C VAL A 108 11.71 9.16 -2.66
N LEU A 109 11.92 9.73 -3.85
CA LEU A 109 10.86 10.33 -4.65
C LEU A 109 9.83 9.31 -5.10
N GLY A 110 10.28 8.15 -5.59
CA GLY A 110 9.37 7.12 -6.07
C GLY A 110 8.56 6.49 -4.93
N THR A 111 9.18 6.26 -3.77
CA THR A 111 8.47 5.81 -2.57
C THR A 111 7.48 6.88 -2.07
N SER A 112 7.85 8.17 -2.10
CA SER A 112 6.95 9.26 -1.71
C SER A 112 5.72 9.35 -2.62
N LEU A 113 5.90 9.24 -3.93
CA LEU A 113 4.80 9.27 -4.88
C LEU A 113 3.89 8.04 -4.77
N TYR A 114 4.49 6.86 -4.53
CA TYR A 114 3.74 5.65 -4.19
C TYR A 114 2.92 5.83 -2.91
N ALA A 115 3.54 6.34 -1.85
CA ALA A 115 2.93 6.59 -0.55
C ALA A 115 1.77 7.59 -0.66
N PHE A 116 1.92 8.63 -1.48
CA PHE A 116 0.85 9.58 -1.80
C PHE A 116 -0.34 8.86 -2.45
N GLY A 117 -0.09 8.08 -3.50
CA GLY A 117 -1.13 7.37 -4.23
C GLY A 117 -1.88 6.34 -3.37
N ILE A 118 -1.19 5.65 -2.45
CA ILE A 118 -1.83 4.78 -1.46
C ILE A 118 -2.64 5.60 -0.45
N GLY A 119 -2.07 6.69 0.07
CA GLY A 119 -2.74 7.58 1.03
C GLY A 119 -4.06 8.15 0.53
N LEU A 120 -4.22 8.32 -0.79
CA LEU A 120 -5.47 8.78 -1.40
C LEU A 120 -6.60 7.77 -1.29
N ILE A 121 -6.31 6.46 -1.29
CA ILE A 121 -7.33 5.41 -1.37
C ILE A 121 -7.43 4.58 -0.10
N PHE A 122 -6.41 4.61 0.75
CA PHE A 122 -6.29 3.74 1.92
C PHE A 122 -7.51 3.79 2.86
N PRO A 123 -8.03 4.95 3.27
CA PRO A 123 -9.21 5.01 4.15
C PRO A 123 -10.44 4.36 3.53
N THR A 124 -10.63 4.55 2.22
CA THR A 124 -11.73 3.95 1.46
C THR A 124 -11.61 2.43 1.40
N LEU A 125 -10.42 1.90 1.10
CA LEU A 125 -10.20 0.45 1.05
C LEU A 125 -10.43 -0.18 2.42
N PHE A 126 -9.93 0.46 3.47
CA PHE A 126 -10.13 0.02 4.86
C PHE A 126 -11.63 -0.02 5.20
N ARG A 127 -12.38 1.04 4.83
CA ARG A 127 -13.83 1.10 4.99
C ARG A 127 -14.53 -0.04 4.25
N PHE A 128 -14.27 -0.26 2.96
CA PHE A 128 -14.87 -1.35 2.20
C PHE A 128 -14.63 -2.72 2.83
N THR A 129 -13.41 -2.94 3.35
CA THR A 129 -13.05 -4.21 3.98
C THR A 129 -13.74 -4.39 5.32
N LEU A 130 -13.85 -3.34 6.13
CA LEU A 130 -14.50 -3.38 7.44
C LEU A 130 -16.03 -3.58 7.33
N PHE A 131 -16.64 -3.00 6.29
CA PHE A 131 -18.07 -3.13 6.01
C PHE A 131 -18.42 -4.32 5.11
N SER A 132 -17.45 -5.21 4.80
CA SER A 132 -17.65 -6.34 3.90
C SER A 132 -18.60 -7.44 4.41
N ASN A 133 -18.90 -7.46 5.71
CA ASN A 133 -19.72 -8.49 6.34
C ASN A 133 -20.48 -7.94 7.56
N ASN A 134 -21.54 -8.66 7.94
CA ASN A 134 -22.45 -8.30 9.04
C ASN A 134 -21.98 -8.76 10.42
N LEU A 135 -20.73 -9.23 10.55
CA LEU A 135 -20.17 -9.63 11.84
C LEU A 135 -19.78 -8.39 12.67
N PRO A 136 -19.56 -8.54 13.98
CA PRO A 136 -19.09 -7.44 14.83
C PRO A 136 -17.83 -6.80 14.25
N LYS A 137 -17.83 -5.46 14.11
CA LYS A 137 -16.73 -4.73 13.46
C LYS A 137 -15.40 -4.88 14.20
N GLY A 138 -15.43 -5.15 15.50
CA GLY A 138 -14.24 -5.53 16.27
C GLY A 138 -13.57 -6.80 15.73
N THR A 139 -14.34 -7.85 15.41
CA THR A 139 -13.81 -9.12 14.87
C THR A 139 -13.25 -8.94 13.46
N VAL A 140 -13.93 -8.18 12.61
CA VAL A 140 -13.46 -7.89 11.24
C VAL A 140 -12.18 -7.07 11.27
N SER A 141 -12.12 -6.03 12.11
CA SER A 141 -10.93 -5.19 12.31
C SER A 141 -9.76 -6.00 12.87
N ALA A 142 -9.99 -6.84 13.87
CA ALA A 142 -8.96 -7.71 14.42
C ALA A 142 -8.41 -8.67 13.35
N SER A 143 -9.30 -9.31 12.57
CA SER A 143 -8.91 -10.20 11.48
C SER A 143 -8.08 -9.47 10.42
N LEU A 144 -8.51 -8.28 10.02
CA LEU A 144 -7.79 -7.45 9.04
C LEU A 144 -6.40 -7.08 9.55
N ASN A 145 -6.30 -6.59 10.79
CA ASN A 145 -5.02 -6.19 11.38
C ASN A 145 -4.08 -7.38 11.57
N MET A 146 -4.57 -8.58 11.90
CA MET A 146 -3.76 -9.80 11.93
C MET A 146 -3.11 -10.07 10.57
N VAL A 147 -3.87 -9.94 9.47
CA VAL A 147 -3.33 -10.10 8.11
C VAL A 147 -2.34 -9.00 7.77
N ILE A 148 -2.65 -7.74 8.09
CA ILE A 148 -1.75 -6.61 7.84
C ILE A 148 -0.42 -6.83 8.57
N LEU A 149 -0.45 -7.08 9.88
CA LEU A 149 0.76 -7.26 10.69
C LEU A 149 1.58 -8.46 10.23
N MET A 150 0.94 -9.56 9.84
CA MET A 150 1.63 -10.72 9.25
C MET A 150 2.37 -10.32 7.97
N VAL A 151 1.69 -9.66 7.02
CA VAL A 151 2.32 -9.23 5.77
C VAL A 151 3.42 -8.21 6.03
N MET A 152 3.22 -7.26 6.93
CA MET A 152 4.23 -6.28 7.33
C MET A 152 5.49 -7.00 7.84
N SER A 153 5.35 -7.94 8.77
CA SER A 153 6.46 -8.72 9.32
C SER A 153 7.23 -9.48 8.23
N VAL A 154 6.52 -10.22 7.38
CA VAL A 154 7.12 -10.95 6.26
C VAL A 154 7.82 -10.02 5.27
N SER A 155 7.24 -8.84 5.01
CA SER A 155 7.83 -7.84 4.10
C SER A 155 9.15 -7.28 4.59
N VAL A 156 9.28 -7.10 5.91
CA VAL A 156 10.53 -6.65 6.54
C VAL A 156 11.62 -7.69 6.34
N GLU A 157 11.34 -8.95 6.62
CA GLU A 157 12.32 -10.04 6.47
C GLU A 157 12.73 -10.26 5.02
N ILE A 158 11.75 -10.33 4.10
CA ILE A 158 12.03 -10.46 2.66
C ILE A 158 12.81 -9.26 2.14
N GLY A 159 12.44 -8.04 2.54
CA GLY A 159 13.12 -6.82 2.12
C GLY A 159 14.59 -6.81 2.56
N ARG A 160 14.85 -7.16 3.83
CA ARG A 160 16.22 -7.29 4.36
C ARG A 160 16.99 -8.37 3.61
N TRP A 161 16.40 -9.56 3.45
CA TRP A 161 17.04 -10.68 2.77
C TRP A 161 17.41 -10.33 1.33
N LEU A 162 16.50 -9.72 0.57
CA LEU A 162 16.74 -9.29 -0.81
C LEU A 162 17.86 -8.25 -0.90
N TRP A 163 17.91 -7.30 0.03
CA TRP A 163 18.98 -6.30 0.06
C TRP A 163 20.35 -6.92 0.35
N PHE A 164 20.46 -7.75 1.40
CA PHE A 164 21.74 -8.29 1.82
C PHE A 164 22.28 -9.41 0.90
N ASN A 165 21.40 -10.15 0.20
CA ASN A 165 21.82 -11.26 -0.68
C ASN A 165 21.76 -10.90 -2.17
N GLY A 166 20.85 -10.02 -2.58
CA GLY A 166 20.63 -9.63 -3.98
C GLY A 166 20.98 -8.19 -4.30
N GLY A 167 21.20 -7.35 -3.29
CA GLY A 167 21.52 -5.94 -3.44
C GLY A 167 20.31 -5.08 -3.83
N ARG A 168 20.61 -3.95 -4.48
CA ARG A 168 19.64 -2.87 -4.70
C ARG A 168 18.48 -3.24 -5.62
N LEU A 169 18.74 -3.91 -6.74
CA LEU A 169 17.71 -4.18 -7.74
C LEU A 169 16.64 -5.16 -7.25
N PRO A 170 16.97 -6.33 -6.69
CA PRO A 170 15.98 -7.25 -6.15
C PRO A 170 15.12 -6.63 -5.05
N PHE A 171 15.70 -5.79 -4.19
CA PHE A 171 14.95 -5.04 -3.18
C PHE A 171 13.90 -4.11 -3.81
N HIS A 172 14.28 -3.29 -4.79
CA HIS A 172 13.33 -2.38 -5.44
C HIS A 172 12.30 -3.11 -6.31
N LEU A 173 12.65 -4.28 -6.88
CA LEU A 173 11.72 -5.14 -7.61
C LEU A 173 10.61 -5.70 -6.71
N LEU A 174 10.87 -5.96 -5.42
CA LEU A 174 9.83 -6.35 -4.47
C LEU A 174 8.69 -5.33 -4.46
N ALA A 175 9.04 -4.03 -4.42
CA ALA A 175 8.06 -2.95 -4.41
C ALA A 175 7.24 -2.91 -5.71
N VAL A 176 7.89 -3.09 -6.86
CA VAL A 176 7.24 -3.12 -8.18
C VAL A 176 6.28 -4.31 -8.28
N VAL A 177 6.74 -5.51 -7.92
CA VAL A 177 5.93 -6.73 -7.95
C VAL A 177 4.71 -6.60 -7.03
N ALA A 178 4.91 -6.12 -5.80
CA ALA A 178 3.82 -5.88 -4.87
C ALA A 178 2.80 -4.88 -5.44
N GLY A 179 3.26 -3.75 -5.99
CA GLY A 179 2.38 -2.76 -6.60
C GLY A 179 1.59 -3.29 -7.80
N VAL A 180 2.20 -4.12 -8.65
CA VAL A 180 1.51 -4.77 -9.77
C VAL A 180 0.43 -5.73 -9.26
N ILE A 181 0.73 -6.55 -8.25
CA ILE A 181 -0.26 -7.46 -7.65
C ILE A 181 -1.42 -6.66 -7.05
N VAL A 182 -1.14 -5.53 -6.38
CA VAL A 182 -2.16 -4.64 -5.81
C VAL A 182 -3.16 -4.17 -6.88
N VAL A 183 -2.72 -3.87 -8.11
CA VAL A 183 -3.64 -3.48 -9.19
C VAL A 183 -4.68 -4.59 -9.47
N PHE A 184 -4.23 -5.86 -9.51
CA PHE A 184 -5.13 -6.99 -9.75
C PHE A 184 -6.06 -7.26 -8.57
N THR A 185 -5.56 -7.20 -7.34
CA THR A 185 -6.41 -7.39 -6.16
C THR A 185 -7.40 -6.23 -5.99
N LEU A 186 -6.99 -5.00 -6.31
CA LEU A 186 -7.85 -3.82 -6.30
C LEU A 186 -8.97 -3.93 -7.34
N ALA A 187 -8.66 -4.36 -8.56
CA ALA A 187 -9.67 -4.62 -9.58
C ALA A 187 -10.69 -5.67 -9.10
N GLY A 188 -10.20 -6.75 -8.48
CA GLY A 188 -11.03 -7.80 -7.90
C GLY A 188 -11.90 -7.32 -6.73
N LEU A 189 -11.38 -6.40 -5.91
CA LEU A 189 -12.09 -5.75 -4.81
C LEU A 189 -13.21 -4.85 -5.34
N LEU A 190 -12.90 -3.92 -6.24
CA LEU A 190 -13.87 -2.95 -6.76
C LEU A 190 -15.04 -3.62 -7.49
N ASN A 191 -14.76 -4.69 -8.25
CA ASN A 191 -15.81 -5.48 -8.87
C ASN A 191 -16.76 -6.11 -7.85
N ARG A 192 -16.24 -6.57 -6.70
CA ARG A 192 -17.03 -7.17 -5.62
C ARG A 192 -17.79 -6.14 -4.80
N VAL A 193 -17.20 -4.97 -4.54
CA VAL A 193 -17.90 -3.84 -3.90
C VAL A 193 -19.12 -3.46 -4.73
N ARG A 194 -18.95 -3.32 -6.05
CA ARG A 194 -20.07 -3.02 -6.97
C ARG A 194 -21.17 -4.09 -6.92
N GLN A 195 -20.80 -5.37 -6.89
CA GLN A 195 -21.77 -6.47 -6.80
C GLN A 195 -22.51 -6.48 -5.46
N HIS A 196 -21.81 -6.21 -4.36
CA HIS A 196 -22.39 -6.13 -3.03
C HIS A 196 -23.43 -5.01 -2.94
N GLN A 197 -23.07 -3.81 -3.40
CA GLN A 197 -23.97 -2.66 -3.43
C GLN A 197 -25.20 -2.90 -4.31
N ALA A 198 -25.02 -3.56 -5.47
CA ALA A 198 -26.13 -3.90 -6.34
C ALA A 198 -27.09 -4.94 -5.73
N ALA A 199 -26.57 -5.88 -4.94
CA ALA A 199 -27.39 -6.85 -4.23
C ALA A 199 -28.19 -6.20 -3.08
N GLU A 200 -27.56 -5.34 -2.29
CA GLU A 200 -28.24 -4.59 -1.22
C GLU A 200 -29.39 -3.73 -1.77
N LEU A 201 -29.15 -3.00 -2.87
CA LEU A 201 -30.18 -2.20 -3.54
C LEU A 201 -31.33 -3.03 -4.13
N ALA A 202 -31.10 -4.31 -4.43
CA ALA A 202 -32.13 -5.22 -4.93
C ALA A 202 -32.97 -5.83 -3.79
N GLU A 203 -32.40 -5.99 -2.60
CA GLU A 203 -33.13 -6.43 -1.40
C GLU A 203 -33.98 -5.30 -0.80
N GLU A 204 -33.61 -4.04 -1.01
CA GLU A 204 -34.38 -2.86 -0.57
C GLU A 204 -35.58 -2.51 -1.47
N ARG A 205 -35.73 -3.15 -2.64
CA ARG A 205 -36.84 -2.92 -3.60
C ARG A 205 -37.91 -4.00 -3.51
#